data_AF-A0A1T5IS63-F1
#
_entry.id   AF-A0A1T5IS63-F1
#
_cell.length_a   1.000
_cell.length_b   1.000
_cell.length_c   1.000
_cell.angle_alpha   90.00
_cell.angle_beta   90.00
_cell.angle_gamma   90.00
#
_symmetry.space_group_name_H-M   'P 1'
#
loop_
_entity.id
_entity.type
_entity.pdbx_description
1 polymer ?
#
loop_
_entity_poly.entity_id
_entity_poly.type
_entity_poly.pdbx_seq_one_letter_code
_entity_poly.pdbx_strand_id
1 'polypeptide(L)'
;MTDNQLGRSGYWYDRADDTATAVTSVDVLNLFRQYRAAETQMRRDTRDSMGMGETDLLALRYLLRSAKAGETMTPGKLAQLLKISTASTTILLDRLEKSGHVRRAPHPTDRRSSIVTATDGSDDEVRATLGRMHQNMVAAADSLSADEIRTISQFLKRMIFAVESAHDHSPADAEAQAEAAVAPALTLPAAAPA
;
A
#
# COMPACT_ATOMS: atom_id res chain seq x y z
N MET A 1 22.78 30.38 41.97
CA MET A 1 22.87 28.89 41.97
C MET A 1 21.62 28.38 41.27
N THR A 2 21.78 27.45 40.31
CA THR A 2 20.79 26.47 39.76
C THR A 2 19.30 26.69 40.09
N ASP A 3 18.33 26.62 39.18
CA ASP A 3 18.26 25.84 37.94
C ASP A 3 17.11 26.38 37.04
N ASN A 4 16.78 25.90 35.85
CA ASN A 4 17.19 24.73 35.05
C ASN A 4 17.16 25.09 33.53
N GLN A 5 17.75 24.28 32.65
CA GLN A 5 17.65 24.42 31.20
C GLN A 5 17.38 23.07 30.51
N LEU A 6 16.10 22.69 30.35
CA LEU A 6 15.70 21.46 29.65
C LEU A 6 14.52 21.65 28.68
N GLY A 7 14.81 21.43 27.38
CA GLY A 7 13.95 20.59 26.54
C GLY A 7 12.63 21.15 25.98
N ARG A 8 12.62 22.31 25.30
CA ARG A 8 11.57 22.58 24.29
C ARG A 8 11.84 21.78 23.01
N SER A 9 11.70 20.45 23.10
CA SER A 9 11.69 19.55 21.94
C SER A 9 10.39 19.75 21.17
N GLY A 10 10.48 19.89 19.84
CA GLY A 10 9.33 20.20 19.01
C GLY A 10 8.49 18.97 18.66
N TYR A 11 7.18 19.06 18.87
CA TYR A 11 6.20 18.71 17.85
C TYR A 11 5.08 19.74 17.91
N TRP A 12 4.65 20.22 16.74
CA TRP A 12 3.73 21.35 16.61
C TRP A 12 2.35 21.05 17.21
N TYR A 13 2.07 21.55 18.41
CA TYR A 13 0.78 22.10 18.82
C TYR A 13 0.96 23.01 20.04
N ASP A 14 1.02 24.32 19.79
CA ASP A 14 0.59 25.31 20.77
C ASP A 14 -0.11 26.45 20.05
N ARG A 15 -1.44 26.34 19.98
CA ARG A 15 -2.30 27.39 20.51
C ARG A 15 -3.67 26.82 20.81
N ALA A 16 -3.99 26.77 22.10
CA ALA A 16 -5.34 27.07 22.49
C ALA A 16 -5.60 28.54 22.08
N ASP A 17 -6.55 28.75 21.17
CA ASP A 17 -7.44 29.91 21.26
C ASP A 17 -8.73 29.62 20.49
N ASP A 18 -9.83 30.03 21.11
CA ASP A 18 -11.19 29.67 20.74
C ASP A 18 -11.74 30.65 19.69
N THR A 19 -11.67 30.30 18.40
CA THR A 19 -12.57 30.86 17.37
C THR A 19 -12.46 30.14 16.01
N ALA A 20 -13.63 30.00 15.37
CA ALA A 20 -13.86 29.63 13.97
C ALA A 20 -13.66 28.16 13.55
N THR A 21 -14.82 27.55 13.29
CA THR A 21 -15.17 26.41 12.42
C THR A 21 -14.61 26.49 10.99
N ALA A 22 -13.30 26.65 10.82
CA ALA A 22 -12.63 26.61 9.53
C ALA A 22 -12.13 25.18 9.28
N VAL A 23 -12.69 24.48 8.28
CA VAL A 23 -12.12 23.21 7.80
C VAL A 23 -10.78 23.53 7.15
N THR A 24 -9.69 23.07 7.76
CA THR A 24 -8.32 23.35 7.34
C THR A 24 -7.77 22.27 6.41
N SER A 25 -6.67 22.57 5.72
CA SER A 25 -5.89 21.57 5.00
C SER A 25 -5.31 20.48 5.92
N VAL A 26 -5.08 20.81 7.19
CA VAL A 26 -4.59 19.86 8.21
C VAL A 26 -5.67 18.84 8.58
N ASP A 27 -6.95 19.24 8.59
CA ASP A 27 -8.06 18.33 8.88
C ASP A 27 -8.21 17.24 7.83
N VAL A 28 -8.05 17.60 6.54
CA VAL A 28 -8.06 16.60 5.44
C VAL A 28 -6.92 15.59 5.58
N LEU A 29 -5.73 16.04 6.00
CA LEU A 29 -4.59 15.14 6.26
C LEU A 29 -4.81 14.26 7.50
N ASN A 30 -5.45 14.79 8.55
CA ASN A 30 -5.83 14.03 9.73
C ASN A 30 -6.91 12.98 9.42
N LEU A 31 -7.94 13.34 8.65
CA LEU A 31 -8.94 12.41 8.14
C LEU A 31 -8.32 11.33 7.26
N PHE A 32 -7.33 11.65 6.42
CA PHE A 32 -6.61 10.66 5.63
C PHE A 32 -5.80 9.69 6.51
N ARG A 33 -5.16 10.17 7.60
CA ARG A 33 -4.50 9.30 8.59
C ARG A 33 -5.49 8.40 9.32
N GLN A 34 -6.65 8.94 9.75
CA GLN A 34 -7.71 8.18 10.40
C GLN A 34 -8.28 7.11 9.46
N TYR A 35 -8.53 7.45 8.20
CA TYR A 35 -8.95 6.50 7.16
C TYR A 35 -7.93 5.38 6.99
N ARG A 36 -6.62 5.69 6.86
CA ARG A 36 -5.55 4.68 6.74
C ARG A 36 -5.42 3.80 7.99
N ALA A 37 -5.69 4.35 9.18
CA ALA A 37 -5.72 3.59 10.43
C ALA A 37 -6.92 2.63 10.48
N ALA A 38 -8.13 3.12 10.16
CA ALA A 38 -9.35 2.31 10.08
C ALA A 38 -9.25 1.21 9.02
N GLU A 39 -8.74 1.53 7.83
CA GLU A 39 -8.45 0.58 6.75
C GLU A 39 -7.47 -0.52 7.21
N THR A 40 -6.50 -0.17 8.06
CA THR A 40 -5.50 -1.10 8.60
C THR A 40 -6.02 -1.94 9.77
N GLN A 41 -6.89 -1.39 10.63
CA GLN A 41 -7.59 -2.17 11.67
C GLN A 41 -8.58 -3.14 11.04
N MET A 42 -9.44 -2.67 10.13
CA MET A 42 -10.36 -3.54 9.39
C MET A 42 -9.61 -4.65 8.61
N ARG A 43 -8.42 -4.36 8.06
CA ARG A 43 -7.54 -5.41 7.51
C ARG A 43 -7.17 -6.45 8.57
N ARG A 44 -6.76 -6.04 9.79
CA ARG A 44 -6.45 -6.96 10.90
C ARG A 44 -7.69 -7.78 11.31
N ASP A 45 -8.83 -7.14 11.50
CA ASP A 45 -10.08 -7.82 11.88
C ASP A 45 -10.51 -8.86 10.81
N THR A 46 -10.32 -8.54 9.52
CA THR A 46 -10.53 -9.47 8.40
C THR A 46 -9.53 -10.64 8.44
N ARG A 47 -8.25 -10.37 8.75
CA ARG A 47 -7.23 -11.41 8.91
C ARG A 47 -7.55 -12.34 10.08
N ASP A 48 -8.00 -11.79 11.21
CA ASP A 48 -8.25 -12.55 12.44
C ASP A 48 -9.56 -13.35 12.35
N SER A 49 -10.58 -12.85 11.63
CA SER A 49 -11.82 -13.59 11.36
C SER A 49 -11.68 -14.67 10.29
N MET A 50 -10.81 -14.49 9.28
CA MET A 50 -10.58 -15.47 8.20
C MET A 50 -9.34 -16.36 8.39
N GLY A 51 -8.48 -16.08 9.37
CA GLY A 51 -7.18 -16.75 9.53
C GLY A 51 -6.17 -16.49 8.39
N MET A 52 -6.43 -15.51 7.52
CA MET A 52 -5.66 -15.21 6.31
C MET A 52 -4.73 -13.99 6.47
N GLY A 53 -3.65 -13.92 5.70
CA GLY A 53 -2.79 -12.73 5.57
C GLY A 53 -3.21 -11.78 4.45
N GLU A 54 -2.60 -10.59 4.38
CA GLU A 54 -2.84 -9.62 3.29
C GLU A 54 -2.48 -10.19 1.91
N THR A 55 -1.35 -10.90 1.82
CA THR A 55 -0.90 -11.61 0.62
C THR A 55 -1.88 -12.70 0.20
N ASP A 56 -2.57 -13.33 1.15
CA ASP A 56 -3.54 -14.40 0.91
C ASP A 56 -4.83 -13.84 0.29
N LEU A 57 -5.34 -12.72 0.82
CA LEU A 57 -6.48 -11.99 0.24
C LEU A 57 -6.16 -11.46 -1.17
N LEU A 58 -4.95 -10.96 -1.40
CA LEU A 58 -4.50 -10.55 -2.73
C LEU A 58 -4.41 -11.75 -3.69
N ALA A 59 -3.92 -12.91 -3.21
CA ALA A 59 -3.85 -14.13 -4.00
C ALA A 59 -5.25 -14.59 -4.43
N LEU A 60 -6.21 -14.65 -3.50
CA LEU A 60 -7.61 -14.95 -3.81
C LEU A 60 -8.20 -13.96 -4.81
N ARG A 61 -7.95 -12.65 -4.65
CA ARG A 61 -8.41 -11.63 -5.62
C ARG A 61 -7.87 -11.86 -7.03
N TYR A 62 -6.61 -12.27 -7.18
CA TYR A 62 -6.04 -12.62 -8.49
C TYR A 62 -6.65 -13.91 -9.05
N LEU A 63 -6.85 -14.93 -8.22
CA LEU A 63 -7.46 -16.21 -8.62
C LEU A 63 -8.91 -16.03 -9.09
N LEU A 64 -9.72 -15.29 -8.33
CA LEU A 64 -11.12 -14.99 -8.66
C LEU A 64 -11.25 -14.14 -9.94
N ARG A 65 -10.33 -13.20 -10.16
CA ARG A 65 -10.26 -12.44 -11.42
C ARG A 65 -9.89 -13.35 -12.59
N SER A 66 -8.88 -14.20 -12.42
CA SER A 66 -8.42 -15.15 -13.44
C SER A 66 -9.55 -16.10 -13.86
N ALA A 67 -10.27 -16.68 -12.89
CA ALA A 67 -11.42 -17.55 -13.12
C ALA A 67 -12.53 -16.84 -13.92
N LYS A 68 -12.88 -15.59 -13.55
CA LYS A 68 -13.88 -14.79 -14.29
C LYS A 68 -13.44 -14.42 -15.71
N ALA A 69 -12.14 -14.33 -15.97
CA ALA A 69 -11.57 -14.08 -17.30
C ALA A 69 -11.38 -15.37 -18.14
N GLY A 70 -11.65 -16.55 -17.58
CA GLY A 70 -11.29 -17.84 -18.21
C GLY A 70 -9.78 -18.09 -18.28
N GLU A 71 -8.97 -17.30 -17.58
CA GLU A 71 -7.52 -17.42 -17.55
C GLU A 71 -7.07 -18.50 -16.57
N THR A 72 -6.12 -19.33 -17.01
CA THR A 72 -5.42 -20.27 -16.12
C THR A 72 -4.42 -19.51 -15.24
N MET A 73 -4.43 -19.80 -13.93
CA MET A 73 -3.45 -19.31 -12.97
C MET A 73 -2.53 -20.46 -12.54
N THR A 74 -1.21 -20.23 -12.60
CA THR A 74 -0.19 -21.17 -12.09
C THR A 74 0.51 -20.58 -10.88
N PRO A 75 1.17 -21.38 -10.02
CA PRO A 75 1.94 -20.85 -8.88
C PRO A 75 3.00 -19.83 -9.31
N GLY A 76 3.67 -20.03 -10.45
CA GLY A 76 4.66 -19.09 -10.98
C GLY A 76 4.06 -17.74 -11.41
N LYS A 77 2.92 -17.75 -12.11
CA LYS A 77 2.20 -16.52 -12.50
C LYS A 77 1.70 -15.78 -11.25
N LEU A 78 1.21 -16.51 -10.25
CA LEU A 78 0.76 -15.94 -8.98
C LEU A 78 1.92 -15.32 -8.17
N ALA A 79 3.08 -15.96 -8.11
CA ALA A 79 4.29 -15.42 -7.48
C ALA A 79 4.72 -14.08 -8.08
N GLN A 80 4.69 -13.97 -9.41
CA GLN A 80 5.00 -12.72 -10.14
C GLN A 80 3.98 -11.61 -9.83
N LEU A 81 2.68 -11.92 -9.85
CA LEU A 81 1.61 -10.96 -9.53
C LEU A 81 1.67 -10.45 -8.09
N LEU A 82 2.05 -11.31 -7.14
CA LEU A 82 2.20 -10.98 -5.73
C LEU A 82 3.56 -10.36 -5.39
N LYS A 83 4.54 -10.38 -6.31
CA LYS A 83 5.94 -9.95 -6.10
C LYS A 83 6.62 -10.65 -4.90
N ILE A 84 6.35 -11.95 -4.72
CA ILE A 84 6.96 -12.77 -3.65
C ILE A 84 7.78 -13.93 -4.24
N SER A 85 8.63 -14.56 -3.42
CA SER A 85 9.41 -15.72 -3.84
C SER A 85 8.53 -16.93 -4.15
N THR A 86 9.02 -17.85 -4.99
CA THR A 86 8.35 -19.14 -5.24
C THR A 86 8.13 -19.94 -3.96
N ALA A 87 9.09 -19.94 -3.03
CA ALA A 87 8.96 -20.62 -1.74
C ALA A 87 7.86 -20.00 -0.86
N SER A 88 7.80 -18.66 -0.80
CA SER A 88 6.72 -17.92 -0.12
C SER A 88 5.35 -18.23 -0.75
N THR A 89 5.30 -18.38 -2.08
CA THR A 89 4.09 -18.72 -2.82
C THR A 89 3.62 -20.13 -2.50
N THR A 90 4.53 -21.10 -2.40
CA THR A 90 4.17 -22.47 -1.97
C THR A 90 3.58 -22.47 -0.57
N ILE A 91 4.21 -21.81 0.41
CA ILE A 91 3.71 -21.72 1.80
C ILE A 91 2.33 -21.05 1.85
N LEU A 92 2.11 -20.00 1.05
CA LEU A 92 0.81 -19.33 0.91
C LEU A 92 -0.25 -20.27 0.34
N LEU A 93 0.07 -21.01 -0.72
CA LEU A 93 -0.84 -21.96 -1.35
C LEU A 93 -1.15 -23.16 -0.45
N ASP A 94 -0.16 -23.65 0.30
CA ASP A 94 -0.35 -24.72 1.29
C ASP A 94 -1.29 -24.27 2.42
N ARG A 95 -1.16 -23.04 2.91
CA ARG A 95 -2.07 -22.45 3.91
C ARG A 95 -3.49 -22.31 3.35
N LEU A 96 -3.64 -21.70 2.17
CA LEU A 96 -4.93 -21.49 1.53
C LEU A 96 -5.63 -22.79 1.13
N GLU A 97 -4.89 -23.84 0.73
CA GLU A 97 -5.49 -25.14 0.42
C GLU A 97 -5.88 -25.88 1.70
N LYS A 98 -5.09 -25.77 2.77
CA LYS A 98 -5.42 -26.35 4.09
C LYS A 98 -6.66 -25.72 4.73
N SER A 99 -6.91 -24.42 4.53
CA SER A 99 -8.15 -23.76 4.96
C SER A 99 -9.30 -23.90 3.95
N GLY A 100 -9.11 -24.65 2.86
CA GLY A 100 -10.16 -24.95 1.87
C GLY A 100 -10.44 -23.82 0.88
N HIS A 101 -9.63 -22.77 0.84
CA HIS A 101 -9.87 -21.59 0.00
C HIS A 101 -9.36 -21.70 -1.45
N VAL A 102 -8.37 -22.57 -1.69
CA VAL A 102 -7.89 -22.86 -3.04
C VAL A 102 -7.76 -24.36 -3.25
N ARG A 103 -7.74 -24.75 -4.52
CA ARG A 103 -7.45 -26.11 -4.96
C ARG A 103 -6.33 -26.09 -5.99
N ARG A 104 -5.39 -27.02 -5.87
CA ARG A 104 -4.38 -27.30 -6.90
C ARG A 104 -4.80 -28.52 -7.74
N ALA A 105 -4.57 -28.44 -9.05
CA ALA A 105 -4.77 -29.53 -9.98
C ALA A 105 -3.62 -29.60 -11.01
N PRO A 106 -3.34 -30.76 -11.65
CA PRO A 106 -2.37 -30.83 -12.74
C PRO A 106 -2.73 -29.92 -13.91
N HIS A 107 -1.75 -29.30 -14.56
CA HIS A 107 -2.02 -28.49 -15.75
C HIS A 107 -2.39 -29.40 -16.93
N PRO A 108 -3.50 -29.14 -17.66
CA PRO A 108 -4.07 -30.09 -18.63
C PRO A 108 -3.13 -30.42 -19.80
N THR A 109 -2.24 -29.49 -20.15
CA THR A 109 -1.26 -29.63 -21.25
C THR A 109 0.20 -29.71 -20.80
N ASP A 110 0.51 -29.45 -19.53
CA ASP A 110 1.90 -29.46 -19.02
C ASP A 110 2.01 -30.29 -17.73
N ARG A 111 2.53 -31.51 -17.87
CA ARG A 111 2.69 -32.45 -16.76
C ARG A 111 3.69 -32.00 -15.69
N ARG A 112 4.48 -30.94 -15.93
CA ARG A 112 5.42 -30.36 -14.96
C ARG A 112 4.83 -29.18 -14.18
N SER A 113 3.62 -28.75 -14.52
CA SER A 113 2.96 -27.58 -13.95
C SER A 113 1.64 -27.93 -13.28
N SER A 114 1.18 -27.06 -12.39
CA SER A 114 -0.13 -27.13 -11.74
C SER A 114 -0.90 -25.83 -11.95
N ILE A 115 -2.21 -25.95 -11.92
CA ILE A 115 -3.15 -24.83 -11.90
C ILE A 115 -3.64 -24.63 -10.46
N VAL A 116 -3.88 -23.37 -10.11
CA VAL A 116 -4.49 -22.95 -8.85
C VAL A 116 -5.83 -22.34 -9.17
N THR A 117 -6.87 -22.76 -8.47
CA THR A 117 -8.22 -22.19 -8.57
C THR A 117 -8.74 -21.88 -7.18
N ALA A 118 -9.40 -20.73 -6.99
CA ALA A 118 -10.14 -20.45 -5.75
C ALA A 118 -11.38 -21.35 -5.66
N THR A 119 -11.80 -21.72 -4.45
CA THR A 119 -13.04 -22.49 -4.24
C THR A 119 -14.25 -21.56 -4.21
N ASP A 120 -15.44 -22.09 -4.53
CA ASP A 120 -16.68 -21.29 -4.59
C ASP A 120 -17.00 -20.63 -3.23
N GLY A 121 -16.80 -21.38 -2.13
CA GLY A 121 -16.95 -20.86 -0.77
C GLY A 121 -16.01 -19.68 -0.46
N SER A 122 -14.84 -19.61 -1.09
CA SER A 122 -13.95 -18.44 -0.98
C SER A 122 -14.41 -17.25 -1.79
N ASP A 123 -15.00 -17.42 -2.97
CA ASP A 123 -15.62 -16.26 -3.64
C ASP A 123 -16.76 -15.73 -2.77
N ASP A 124 -17.56 -16.60 -2.16
CA ASP A 124 -18.65 -16.19 -1.26
C ASP A 124 -18.17 -15.49 0.02
N GLU A 125 -17.18 -16.05 0.72
CA GLU A 125 -16.66 -15.49 1.98
C GLU A 125 -15.88 -14.18 1.75
N VAL A 126 -15.01 -14.13 0.75
CA VAL A 126 -14.27 -12.91 0.35
C VAL A 126 -15.25 -11.84 -0.13
N ARG A 127 -16.30 -12.21 -0.88
CA ARG A 127 -17.35 -11.28 -1.33
C ARG A 127 -18.28 -10.85 -0.19
N ALA A 128 -18.53 -11.67 0.82
CA ALA A 128 -19.34 -11.28 1.98
C ALA A 128 -18.64 -10.19 2.82
N THR A 129 -17.32 -10.33 3.04
CA THR A 129 -16.57 -9.41 3.90
C THR A 129 -15.99 -8.23 3.12
N LEU A 130 -15.21 -8.46 2.07
CA LEU A 130 -14.67 -7.36 1.24
C LEU A 130 -15.76 -6.70 0.40
N GLY A 131 -16.77 -7.44 -0.04
CA GLY A 131 -17.87 -6.87 -0.83
C GLY A 131 -18.78 -5.97 0.00
N ARG A 132 -19.03 -6.26 1.28
CA ARG A 132 -19.76 -5.35 2.17
C ARG A 132 -19.00 -4.03 2.39
N MET A 133 -17.69 -4.10 2.65
CA MET A 133 -16.84 -2.91 2.71
C MET A 133 -16.89 -2.14 1.38
N HIS A 134 -16.72 -2.83 0.25
CA HIS A 134 -16.71 -2.19 -1.07
C HIS A 134 -18.06 -1.56 -1.42
N GLN A 135 -19.18 -2.21 -1.09
CA GLN A 135 -20.53 -1.65 -1.21
C GLN A 135 -20.70 -0.39 -0.38
N ASN A 136 -20.23 -0.37 0.87
CA ASN A 136 -20.27 0.82 1.72
C ASN A 136 -19.42 1.97 1.14
N MET A 137 -18.24 1.67 0.58
CA MET A 137 -17.39 2.67 -0.08
C MET A 137 -18.00 3.21 -1.37
N VAL A 138 -18.64 2.34 -2.17
CA VAL A 138 -19.36 2.73 -3.40
C VAL A 138 -20.57 3.59 -3.04
N ALA A 139 -21.40 3.17 -2.09
CA ALA A 139 -22.55 3.97 -1.62
C ALA A 139 -22.13 5.34 -1.06
N ALA A 140 -20.99 5.42 -0.35
CA ALA A 140 -20.44 6.70 0.08
C ALA A 140 -19.99 7.57 -1.11
N ALA A 141 -19.37 6.99 -2.14
CA ALA A 141 -18.99 7.72 -3.36
C ALA A 141 -20.21 8.16 -4.20
N ASP A 142 -21.24 7.31 -4.31
CA ASP A 142 -22.48 7.57 -5.06
C ASP A 142 -23.35 8.65 -4.40
N SER A 143 -23.15 8.91 -3.09
CA SER A 143 -23.82 9.99 -2.36
C SER A 143 -23.29 11.40 -2.71
N LEU A 144 -22.16 11.49 -3.42
CA LEU A 144 -21.50 12.74 -3.76
C LEU A 144 -22.01 13.32 -5.09
N SER A 145 -22.10 14.64 -5.18
CA SER A 145 -22.33 15.33 -6.44
C SER A 145 -21.14 15.21 -7.40
N ALA A 146 -21.38 15.42 -8.70
CA ALA A 146 -20.33 15.36 -9.72
C ALA A 146 -19.18 16.37 -9.48
N ASP A 147 -19.45 17.50 -8.83
CA ASP A 147 -18.44 18.53 -8.53
C ASP A 147 -17.60 18.15 -7.30
N GLU A 148 -18.20 17.52 -6.29
CA GLU A 148 -17.48 16.94 -5.15
C GLU A 148 -16.59 15.77 -5.62
N ILE A 149 -17.12 14.85 -6.43
CA ILE A 149 -16.35 13.75 -7.04
C ILE A 149 -15.16 14.30 -7.82
N ARG A 150 -15.35 15.35 -8.64
CA ARG A 150 -14.26 15.98 -9.40
C ARG A 150 -13.17 16.54 -8.47
N THR A 151 -13.58 17.26 -7.43
CA THR A 151 -12.68 17.91 -6.48
C THR A 151 -11.87 16.88 -5.67
N ILE A 152 -12.56 15.88 -5.10
CA ILE A 152 -11.94 14.78 -4.34
C ILE A 152 -11.02 13.95 -5.24
N SER A 153 -11.42 13.66 -6.49
CA SER A 153 -10.58 12.92 -7.44
C SER A 153 -9.30 13.67 -7.80
N GLN A 154 -9.34 15.00 -7.96
CA GLN A 154 -8.15 15.80 -8.21
C GLN A 154 -7.24 15.85 -6.98
N PHE A 155 -7.80 15.99 -5.78
CA PHE A 155 -7.05 15.94 -4.53
C PHE A 155 -6.35 14.58 -4.32
N LEU A 156 -7.08 13.47 -4.46
CA LEU A 156 -6.53 12.12 -4.30
C LEU A 156 -5.41 11.83 -5.30
N LYS A 157 -5.55 12.26 -6.57
CA LYS A 157 -4.46 12.12 -7.57
C LYS A 157 -3.18 12.85 -7.15
N ARG A 158 -3.30 14.06 -6.60
CA ARG A 158 -2.15 14.83 -6.08
C ARG A 158 -1.52 14.16 -4.85
N MET A 159 -2.33 13.59 -3.97
CA MET A 159 -1.85 12.84 -2.80
C MET A 159 -1.13 11.54 -3.18
N ILE A 160 -1.66 10.79 -4.16
CA ILE A 160 -1.02 9.58 -4.69
C ILE A 160 0.36 9.93 -5.25
N PHE A 161 0.43 10.91 -6.14
CA PHE A 161 1.69 11.39 -6.71
C PHE A 161 2.70 11.80 -5.62
N ALA A 162 2.27 12.57 -4.61
CA ALA A 162 3.15 13.00 -3.53
C ALA A 162 3.71 11.84 -2.68
N VAL A 163 2.96 10.75 -2.51
CA VAL A 163 3.42 9.54 -1.80
C VAL A 163 4.35 8.71 -2.68
N GLU A 164 4.05 8.57 -3.97
CA GLU A 164 4.88 7.82 -4.93
C GLU A 164 6.23 8.50 -5.14
N SER A 165 6.27 9.82 -5.35
CA SER A 165 7.52 10.59 -5.49
C SER A 165 8.39 10.59 -4.22
N ALA A 166 7.80 10.34 -3.04
CA ALA A 166 8.55 10.20 -1.78
C ALA A 166 9.24 8.83 -1.65
N HIS A 167 8.87 7.82 -2.45
CA HIS A 167 9.60 6.54 -2.53
C HIS A 167 10.74 6.55 -3.56
N ASP A 168 10.72 7.48 -4.52
CA ASP A 168 11.77 7.64 -5.54
C ASP A 168 13.04 8.34 -5.03
N HIS A 169 13.00 8.85 -3.78
CA HIS A 169 14.16 9.44 -3.11
C HIS A 169 14.75 8.44 -2.11
N SER A 170 15.57 7.51 -2.63
CA SER A 170 16.38 6.64 -1.76
C SER A 170 17.44 7.50 -1.05
N PRO A 171 17.72 7.29 0.25
CA PRO A 171 18.75 8.07 0.96
C PRO A 171 20.15 7.92 0.34
N ALA A 172 20.40 6.84 -0.40
CA ALA A 172 21.64 6.63 -1.15
C ALA A 172 21.85 7.69 -2.26
N ASP A 173 20.78 8.16 -2.91
CA ASP A 173 20.87 9.17 -3.97
C ASP A 173 21.08 10.58 -3.39
N ALA A 174 20.63 10.81 -2.15
CA ALA A 174 20.87 12.05 -1.42
C ALA A 174 22.34 12.16 -0.95
N GLU A 175 22.95 11.06 -0.47
CA GLU A 175 24.37 11.03 -0.14
C GLU A 175 25.25 11.19 -1.39
N ALA A 176 24.92 10.50 -2.50
CA ALA A 176 25.65 10.63 -3.76
C ALA A 176 25.60 12.05 -4.35
N GLN A 177 24.46 12.75 -4.24
CA GLN A 177 24.33 14.14 -4.68
C GLN A 177 25.00 15.14 -3.73
N ALA A 178 25.05 14.85 -2.43
CA ALA A 178 25.80 15.65 -1.46
C ALA A 178 27.33 15.51 -1.66
N GLU A 179 27.83 14.30 -1.90
CA GLU A 179 29.25 14.04 -2.15
C GLU A 179 29.71 14.64 -3.50
N ALA A 180 28.88 14.54 -4.54
CA ALA A 180 29.12 15.18 -5.84
C ALA A 180 29.11 16.72 -5.80
N ALA A 181 28.48 17.35 -4.80
CA ALA A 181 28.41 18.80 -4.65
C ALA A 181 29.62 19.41 -3.91
N VAL A 182 30.50 18.60 -3.31
CA VAL A 182 31.61 19.07 -2.46
C VAL A 182 32.95 19.22 -3.21
N ALA A 183 33.04 18.77 -4.47
CA ALA A 183 34.20 19.00 -5.34
C ALA A 183 33.77 19.63 -6.68
N PRO A 184 34.58 20.53 -7.31
CA PRO A 184 35.98 20.81 -7.00
C PRO A 184 36.33 22.30 -6.79
N ALA A 185 37.30 22.59 -5.93
CA ALA A 185 38.16 23.77 -6.05
C ALA A 185 39.46 23.60 -5.25
N LEU A 186 40.58 23.31 -5.93
CA LEU A 186 41.94 23.82 -5.65
C LEU A 186 42.99 23.17 -6.56
N THR A 187 43.06 23.64 -7.81
CA THR A 187 44.29 23.53 -8.63
C THR A 187 44.56 24.88 -9.26
N LEU A 188 45.28 25.75 -8.54
CA LEU A 188 45.82 26.99 -9.12
C LEU A 188 46.99 26.64 -10.05
N PRO A 189 47.04 27.15 -11.28
CA PRO A 189 48.16 26.93 -12.19
C PRO A 189 49.39 27.76 -11.77
N ALA A 190 50.57 27.24 -12.04
CA ALA A 190 51.83 27.92 -11.78
C ALA A 190 52.05 29.11 -12.73
N ALA A 191 52.64 30.19 -12.20
CA ALA A 191 53.14 31.32 -12.99
C ALA A 191 54.45 31.88 -12.39
N ALA A 192 55.57 31.46 -12.97
CA ALA A 192 56.74 32.33 -13.19
C ALA A 192 56.45 33.22 -14.43
N PRO A 193 57.18 34.30 -14.76
CA PRO A 193 58.59 34.66 -14.45
C PRO A 193 58.73 36.04 -13.75
N ALA A 194 59.91 36.60 -13.43
CA ALA A 194 61.22 36.55 -14.09
C ALA A 194 62.42 36.66 -13.13
#